data_AF-A0AAU2EHJ9-F1
#
_entry.id   AF-A0AAU2EHJ9-F1
#
_cell.length_a   1.000
_cell.length_b   1.000
_cell.length_c   1.000
_cell.angle_alpha   90.00
_cell.angle_beta   90.00
_cell.angle_gamma   90.00
#
_symmetry.space_group_name_H-M   'P 1'
#
loop_
_entity.id
_entity.type
_entity.pdbx_description
1 polymer ?
#
loop_
_entity_poly.entity_id
_entity_poly.type
_entity_poly.pdbx_seq_one_letter_code
_entity_poly.pdbx_strand_id
1 'polypeptide(L)'
;MESDRVPVDPGATMYQMWAEHDPAVEQPSLLWHVVTKDDSAKSLCGRMLGAPSASGNDQVLAESFCGPCMTSVRQAMTTAQSGMAEPAVG
;
A
#
# COMPACT_ATOMS: atom_id res chain seq x y z
N MET A 1 20.92 18.71 -24.83
CA MET A 1 20.77 17.42 -24.11
C MET A 1 19.75 17.66 -23.00
N GLU A 2 18.51 17.87 -23.41
CA GLU A 2 17.40 18.09 -22.48
C GLU A 2 16.98 16.70 -22.03
N SER A 3 17.22 16.41 -20.75
CA SER A 3 16.82 15.14 -20.14
C SER A 3 15.33 14.97 -20.31
N ASP A 4 14.99 13.95 -21.11
CA ASP A 4 13.71 13.27 -21.19
C ASP A 4 13.11 13.13 -19.79
N ARG A 5 12.25 14.08 -19.42
CA ARG A 5 11.42 13.95 -18.23
C ARG A 5 10.31 12.99 -18.62
N VAL A 6 10.52 11.72 -18.28
CA VAL A 6 9.47 10.70 -18.28
C VAL A 6 8.20 11.34 -17.69
N PRO A 7 7.07 11.36 -18.42
CA PRO A 7 5.84 11.86 -17.87
C PRO A 7 5.51 11.00 -16.63
N VAL A 8 5.53 11.63 -15.45
CA VAL A 8 4.99 11.00 -14.24
C VAL A 8 3.50 10.82 -14.53
N ASP A 9 3.09 9.59 -14.83
CA ASP A 9 1.71 9.25 -15.10
C ASP A 9 0.85 9.71 -13.90
N PRO A 10 -0.13 10.62 -14.10
CA PRO A 10 -0.98 11.09 -13.02
C PRO A 10 -1.90 9.98 -12.47
N GLY A 11 -1.93 8.80 -13.10
CA GLY A 11 -2.60 7.59 -12.63
C GLY A 11 -1.73 6.66 -11.80
N ALA A 12 -0.48 7.03 -11.49
CA ALA A 12 0.35 6.31 -10.52
C ALA A 12 -0.33 6.35 -9.13
N THR A 13 -1.09 5.30 -8.83
CA THR A 13 -1.74 5.14 -7.53
C THR A 13 -0.65 5.07 -6.46
N MET A 14 -0.50 6.16 -5.70
CA MET A 14 0.47 6.22 -4.61
C MET A 14 -0.10 5.50 -3.40
N TYR A 15 0.59 4.44 -2.99
CA TYR A 15 0.27 3.66 -1.80
C TYR A 15 1.09 4.14 -0.61
N GLN A 16 0.46 4.19 0.57
CA GLN A 16 1.12 4.45 1.85
C GLN A 16 0.83 3.30 2.83
N MET A 17 1.68 3.12 3.83
CA MET A 17 1.59 2.04 4.82
C MET A 17 1.25 2.58 6.19
N TRP A 18 0.14 2.10 6.74
CA TRP A 18 -0.38 2.51 8.05
C TRP A 18 -0.52 1.27 8.93
N ALA A 19 -0.08 1.35 10.18
CA ALA A 19 -0.18 0.27 11.14
C ALA A 19 -1.33 0.51 12.13
N GLU A 20 -2.06 -0.55 12.47
CA GLU A 20 -2.91 -0.64 13.65
C GLU A 20 -2.37 -1.70 14.61
N HIS A 21 -2.73 -1.59 15.89
CA HIS A 21 -2.53 -2.70 16.83
C HIS A 21 -3.40 -3.87 16.39
N ASP A 22 -2.80 -5.05 16.28
CA ASP A 22 -3.56 -6.25 15.96
C ASP A 22 -4.42 -6.67 17.17
N PRO A 23 -5.76 -6.61 17.09
CA PRO A 23 -6.63 -6.93 18.22
C PRO A 23 -6.72 -8.45 18.49
N ALA A 24 -6.20 -9.29 17.58
CA ALA A 24 -6.25 -10.74 17.73
C ALA A 24 -5.06 -11.30 18.53
N VAL A 25 -4.08 -10.45 18.86
CA VAL A 25 -2.87 -10.84 19.57
C VAL A 25 -2.73 -10.01 20.85
N GLU A 26 -2.59 -10.68 22.00
CA GLU A 26 -2.42 -10.00 23.29
C GLU A 26 -1.04 -9.32 23.44
N GLN A 27 -0.07 -9.77 22.66
CA GLN A 27 1.26 -9.19 22.60
C GLN A 27 1.26 -7.91 21.74
N PRO A 28 2.17 -6.95 21.99
CA PRO A 28 2.32 -5.78 21.15
C PRO A 28 2.73 -6.18 19.73
N SER A 29 1.74 -6.35 18.86
CA SER A 29 1.92 -6.63 17.44
C SER A 29 1.20 -5.62 16.57
N LEU A 30 1.84 -5.30 15.44
CA LEU A 30 1.32 -4.38 14.45
C LEU A 30 0.79 -5.14 13.24
N LEU A 31 -0.40 -4.76 12.79
CA LEU A 31 -0.94 -5.16 11.50
C LEU A 31 -0.84 -3.98 10.53
N TRP A 32 -0.04 -4.17 9.48
CA TRP A 32 0.22 -3.17 8.46
C TRP A 32 -0.81 -3.25 7.34
N HIS A 33 -1.43 -2.11 7.06
CA HIS A 33 -2.41 -1.91 6.00
C HIS A 33 -1.86 -0.97 4.94
N VAL A 34 -2.23 -1.26 3.69
CA VAL A 34 -1.97 -0.35 2.56
C VAL A 34 -3.17 0.60 2.45
N VAL A 35 -2.90 1.89 2.43
CA VAL A 35 -3.88 2.95 2.16
C VAL A 35 -3.54 3.68 0.86
N THR A 36 -4.55 4.16 0.17
CA THR A 36 -4.37 5.05 -0.99
C THR A 36 -4.15 6.47 -0.51
N LYS A 37 -3.17 7.18 -1.10
CA LYS A 37 -2.87 8.57 -0.71
C LYS A 37 -4.07 9.52 -0.88
N ASP A 38 -4.98 9.23 -1.80
CA ASP A 38 -6.21 10.01 -2.03
C ASP A 38 -7.28 9.84 -0.95
N ASP A 39 -7.30 8.69 -0.28
CA ASP A 39 -8.25 8.37 0.78
C ASP A 39 -7.48 7.91 2.01
N SER A 40 -6.82 8.88 2.65
CA SER A 40 -5.77 8.67 3.65
C SER A 40 -6.19 7.83 4.85
N ALA A 41 -7.48 7.59 5.07
CA ALA A 41 -7.99 6.82 6.20
C ALA A 41 -8.55 5.44 5.81
N LYS A 42 -8.71 5.15 4.51
CA LYS A 42 -9.28 3.88 4.05
C LYS A 42 -8.21 2.97 3.47
N SER A 43 -8.08 1.80 4.10
CA SER A 43 -7.23 0.73 3.60
C SER A 43 -7.84 0.04 2.38
N LEU A 44 -6.99 -0.62 1.58
CA LEU A 44 -7.43 -1.41 0.42
C LEU A 44 -8.35 -2.57 0.79
N CYS A 45 -8.28 -3.08 2.03
CA CYS A 45 -9.21 -4.09 2.52
C CYS A 45 -10.55 -3.51 2.99
N GLY A 46 -10.77 -2.20 2.82
CA GLY A 46 -12.00 -1.50 3.14
C GLY A 46 -12.15 -1.08 4.60
N ARG A 47 -11.16 -1.38 5.46
CA ARG A 47 -11.13 -0.91 6.85
C ARG A 47 -10.75 0.56 6.93
N MET A 48 -11.47 1.29 7.77
CA MET A 48 -11.10 2.64 8.21
C MET A 48 -10.06 2.51 9.31
N LEU A 49 -8.87 3.05 9.07
CA LEU A 49 -7.80 3.07 10.07
C LEU A 49 -7.99 4.29 10.97
N GLY A 50 -7.75 4.10 12.27
CA GLY A 50 -7.62 5.22 13.19
C GLY A 50 -6.43 6.11 12.82
N ALA A 51 -6.32 7.29 13.43
CA ALA A 51 -5.13 8.13 13.28
C ALA A 51 -3.87 7.27 13.51
N PRO A 52 -2.84 7.39 12.64
CA PRO A 52 -1.65 6.56 12.75
C PRO A 52 -1.11 6.77 14.16
N SER A 53 -1.08 5.69 14.94
CA SER A 53 -0.50 5.76 16.26
C SER A 53 0.98 6.06 16.04
N ALA A 54 1.39 7.30 16.30
CA ALA A 54 2.78 7.77 16.21
C ALA A 54 3.70 7.09 17.23
N SER A 55 3.26 5.97 17.78
CA SER A 55 4.02 5.04 18.59
C SER A 55 4.98 4.28 17.67
N GLY A 56 6.00 5.00 17.19
CA GLY A 56 7.32 4.38 17.10
C GLY A 56 7.64 3.87 18.49
N ASN A 57 7.40 2.57 18.72
CA ASN A 57 7.47 1.99 20.04
C ASN A 57 8.41 0.80 20.00
N ASP A 58 9.50 0.96 20.74
CA ASP A 58 10.64 0.09 21.04
C ASP A 58 10.26 -1.32 21.56
N GLN A 59 8.99 -1.71 21.51
CA GLN A 59 8.42 -2.94 22.09
C GLN A 59 7.50 -3.73 21.14
N VAL A 60 7.46 -3.42 19.84
CA VAL A 60 6.75 -4.28 18.88
C VAL A 60 7.46 -5.62 18.78
N LEU A 61 6.78 -6.71 19.17
CA LEU A 61 7.34 -8.06 19.17
C LEU A 61 7.08 -8.80 17.85
N ALA A 62 6.04 -8.39 17.11
CA ALA A 62 5.70 -9.01 15.83
C ALA A 62 5.02 -8.00 14.89
N GLU A 63 5.36 -8.11 13.61
CA GLU A 63 4.77 -7.32 12.54
C GLU A 63 4.15 -8.26 11.51
N SER A 64 2.93 -7.96 11.09
CA SER A 64 2.21 -8.71 10.06
C SER A 64 1.65 -7.76 9.02
N PHE A 65 1.49 -8.25 7.80
CA PHE A 65 0.91 -7.48 6.70
C PHE A 65 -0.49 -8.00 6.40
N CYS A 66 -1.44 -7.09 6.20
CA CYS A 66 -2.80 -7.45 5.83
C CYS A 66 -2.80 -8.14 4.45
N GLY A 67 -3.11 -9.44 4.43
CA GLY A 67 -3.11 -10.27 3.22
C GLY A 67 -3.94 -9.69 2.07
N PRO A 68 -5.20 -9.28 2.29
CA PRO A 68 -6.02 -8.64 1.26
C PRO A 68 -5.37 -7.37 0.68
N CYS A 69 -4.81 -6.49 1.52
CA CYS A 69 -4.11 -5.29 1.08
C CYS A 69 -2.92 -5.63 0.17
N MET A 70 -2.12 -6.62 0.56
CA MET A 70 -0.98 -7.08 -0.23
C MET A 70 -1.39 -7.72 -1.56
N THR A 71 -2.50 -8.47 -1.60
CA THR A 71 -3.05 -9.03 -2.83
C THR A 71 -3.49 -7.92 -3.79
N SER A 72 -4.18 -6.89 -3.31
CA SER A 72 -4.60 -5.75 -4.14
C SER A 72 -3.41 -5.00 -4.74
N VAL A 73 -2.34 -4.78 -3.98
CA VAL A 73 -1.10 -4.17 -4.50
C VAL A 73 -0.48 -5.04 -5.59
N ARG A 74 -0.38 -6.35 -5.39
CA ARG A 74 0.17 -7.28 -6.40
C ARG A 74 -0.66 -7.26 -7.69
N GLN A 75 -1.99 -7.19 -7.58
CA GLN A 75 -2.88 -7.08 -8.74
C GLN A 75 -2.70 -5.75 -9.48
N ALA A 76 -2.59 -4.64 -8.75
CA ALA A 76 -2.32 -3.33 -9.34
C ALA A 76 -0.96 -3.30 -10.06
N MET A 77 0.08 -3.86 -9.44
CA MET A 77 1.40 -4.00 -10.07
C MET A 77 1.32 -4.88 -11.33
N THR A 78 0.59 -5.99 -11.27
CA THR A 78 0.42 -6.87 -12.44
C THR A 78 -0.28 -6.17 -13.59
N THR A 79 -1.30 -5.38 -13.29
CA THR A 79 -2.06 -4.61 -14.29
C THR A 79 -1.19 -3.51 -14.92
N ALA A 80 -0.38 -2.82 -14.12
CA ALA A 80 0.57 -1.82 -14.62
C ALA A 80 1.61 -2.45 -15.56
N GLN A 81 2.12 -3.64 -15.24
CA GLN A 81 3.04 -4.40 -16.12
C GLN A 81 2.38 -4.78 -17.45
N SER A 82 1.12 -5.20 -17.41
CA SER A 82 0.37 -5.63 -18.60
C SER A 82 -0.08 -4.45 -19.47
N GLY A 83 -0.22 -3.24 -18.92
CA GLY A 83 -0.47 -2.01 -19.69
C GLY A 83 0.74 -1.51 -20.50
N MET A 84 1.93 -2.06 -20.27
CA MET A 84 3.14 -1.82 -21.08
C MET A 84 3.23 -2.77 -22.30
N ALA A 85 2.37 -3.79 -22.34
CA ALA A 85 2.31 -4.76 -23.43
C ALA A 85 1.16 -4.40 -24.38
N GLU A 86 1.25 -3.25 -25.03
CA GLU A 86 0.67 -3.15 -26.37
C GLU A 86 1.63 -3.87 -27.33
N PRO A 87 1.28 -5.06 -27.89
CA PRO A 87 1.95 -5.51 -29.08
C PRO A 87 1.53 -4.59 -30.22
N ALA A 88 2.39 -3.62 -30.52
CA ALA A 88 2.46 -3.07 -31.86
C ALA A 88 2.85 -4.20 -32.84
N VAL A 89 2.20 -4.19 -34.01
CA VAL A 89 2.58 -4.80 -35.29
C VAL A 89 2.02 -6.20 -35.62
N GLY A 90 1.28 -6.25 -36.73
CA GLY A 90 0.91 -7.47 -37.44
C GLY A 90 -0.38 -7.36 -38.23
#